data_AF-A0A7W4P575-F1
#
_entry.id   AF-A0A7W4P575-F1
#
_cell.length_a   1.000
_cell.length_b   1.000
_cell.length_c   1.000
_cell.angle_alpha   90.00
_cell.angle_beta   90.00
_cell.angle_gamma   90.00
#
_symmetry.space_group_name_H-M   'P 1'
#
loop_
_entity.id
_entity.type
_entity.pdbx_description
1 polymer ?
#
loop_
_entity_poly.entity_id
_entity_poly.type
_entity_poly.pdbx_seq_one_letter_code
_entity_poly.pdbx_strand_id
1 'polypeptide(L)'
;MLDIRTYDAQAGGNVLYKALAHPLAAEALSSLAAEARALGPVAVYDPEGMFAMVRALGPDLGPVEGLYVHDVALVGQPTPFGAARALIDLARAPVAVVLAATFDGGRIHDRIAHLLPPGARFLSLASLRLPDRMLTVGGRYLDRLNFATNHAFFRDQDGLSTRLVSANYWSRYGARAVRLWLRLFDADGQVLATWEQDVADDGSIVIDSQAVRARFGLPAFTGQLFVHAIGVAGHDVVKYALDTYGTDGNQSLSVTHDANAWPSDRYANLPAPDAGEDVVLWVQNSHAVPIPSGAMSLNRMGDDRPVPIMREVGPYQTAAIRVADCLPDLAWPAQIELRSGRHVVRPRYEVMSAGRTRIAHLNVERADLRPDPGIANLPESLGRGFLLPFPILNPARFHTIVQPVPMAESQATLPLRLDCFDRAGNLTGRKFLGCLPRDHGLALDLAQLGVPEGHAELVYDFRDGGEADGWLHALVRFQARDGGHAAETSFGAHIFNTVMTYRGEPQSYSGPPPGLTTRLFLKGGNGLGHAFCCLIYPASAAWRPQSRTVLTLHDQTGRAIAESRLEIACSGSAMVWPHLLFGATAVEQAGVGGYVMIRDTTCRLFGYHGVMRDDGGFSLDHMFGF
;
A
#
# COMPACT_ATOMS: atom_id res chain seq x y z
N MET A 1 -15.39 -13.67 -2.99
CA MET A 1 -14.02 -13.27 -3.37
C MET A 1 -13.98 -13.08 -4.88
N LEU A 2 -13.32 -12.03 -5.37
CA LEU A 2 -13.03 -11.87 -6.79
C LEU A 2 -11.98 -12.88 -7.25
N ASP A 3 -12.25 -13.56 -8.35
CA ASP A 3 -11.30 -14.48 -8.99
C ASP A 3 -10.28 -13.70 -9.83
N ILE A 4 -9.39 -12.97 -9.14
CA ILE A 4 -8.31 -12.19 -9.75
C ILE A 4 -6.96 -12.58 -9.16
N ARG A 5 -5.94 -12.69 -10.01
CA ARG A 5 -4.54 -12.81 -9.59
C ARG A 5 -3.89 -11.44 -9.62
N THR A 6 -3.47 -10.93 -8.47
CA THR A 6 -3.00 -9.53 -8.34
C THR A 6 -1.50 -9.45 -8.09
N TYR A 7 -0.94 -10.41 -7.34
CA TYR A 7 0.48 -10.45 -7.00
C TYR A 7 0.95 -11.90 -6.85
N ASP A 8 2.18 -12.17 -7.29
CA ASP A 8 2.91 -13.41 -7.09
C ASP A 8 4.30 -13.11 -6.53
N ALA A 9 4.77 -13.89 -5.56
CA ALA A 9 6.06 -13.62 -4.89
C ALA A 9 7.29 -13.82 -5.81
N GLN A 10 7.17 -14.60 -6.89
CA GLN A 10 8.26 -14.86 -7.83
C GLN A 10 8.20 -13.94 -9.06
N ALA A 11 6.99 -13.74 -9.62
CA ALA A 11 6.76 -12.95 -10.83
C ALA A 11 6.43 -11.47 -10.55
N GLY A 12 6.14 -11.11 -9.31
CA GLY A 12 5.73 -9.77 -8.89
C GLY A 12 4.25 -9.48 -9.16
N GLY A 13 3.92 -8.19 -9.26
CA GLY A 13 2.55 -7.75 -9.51
C GLY A 13 2.03 -8.11 -10.89
N ASN A 14 0.75 -8.47 -10.98
CA ASN A 14 0.13 -8.86 -12.24
C ASN A 14 -0.26 -7.65 -13.09
N VAL A 15 0.50 -7.40 -14.16
CA VAL A 15 0.25 -6.28 -15.08
C VAL A 15 -1.14 -6.31 -15.72
N LEU A 16 -1.71 -7.50 -15.96
CA LEU A 16 -3.06 -7.63 -16.53
C LEU A 16 -4.12 -7.02 -15.61
N TYR A 17 -3.98 -7.21 -14.30
CA TYR A 17 -4.87 -6.61 -13.31
C TYR A 17 -4.85 -5.08 -13.43
N LYS A 18 -3.66 -4.46 -13.43
CA LYS A 18 -3.55 -3.00 -13.53
C LYS A 18 -4.08 -2.47 -14.87
N ALA A 19 -3.87 -3.21 -15.96
CA ALA A 19 -4.39 -2.85 -17.27
C ALA A 19 -5.92 -2.82 -17.28
N LEU A 20 -6.56 -3.87 -16.76
CA LEU A 20 -8.03 -3.97 -16.72
C LEU A 20 -8.67 -3.06 -15.66
N ALA A 21 -7.99 -2.82 -14.54
CA ALA A 21 -8.48 -1.97 -13.46
C ALA A 21 -8.30 -0.46 -13.75
N HIS A 22 -7.50 -0.08 -14.76
CA HIS A 22 -7.34 1.32 -15.14
C HIS A 22 -8.70 1.91 -15.55
N PRO A 23 -9.12 3.08 -15.00
CA PRO A 23 -10.46 3.62 -15.24
C PRO A 23 -10.88 3.72 -16.72
N LEU A 24 -9.98 4.19 -17.59
CA LEU A 24 -10.22 4.25 -19.04
C LEU A 24 -10.43 2.86 -19.67
N ALA A 25 -9.69 1.84 -19.23
CA ALA A 25 -9.85 0.48 -19.74
C ALA A 25 -11.16 -0.14 -19.25
N ALA A 26 -11.56 0.15 -18.01
CA ALA A 26 -12.81 -0.32 -17.44
C ALA A 26 -14.05 0.30 -18.11
N GLU A 27 -13.98 1.58 -18.49
CA GLU A 27 -14.99 2.26 -19.33
C GLU A 27 -15.10 1.62 -20.72
N ALA A 28 -13.96 1.35 -21.35
CA ALA A 28 -13.91 0.67 -22.64
C ALA A 28 -14.44 -0.78 -22.56
N LEU A 29 -14.13 -1.49 -21.48
CA LEU A 29 -14.66 -2.83 -21.20
C LEU A 29 -16.18 -2.80 -21.02
N SER A 30 -16.71 -1.78 -20.36
CA SER A 30 -18.16 -1.61 -20.21
C SER A 30 -18.85 -1.39 -21.55
N SER A 31 -18.23 -0.62 -22.45
CA SER A 31 -18.71 -0.42 -23.83
C SER A 31 -18.66 -1.72 -24.63
N LEU A 32 -17.55 -2.46 -24.56
CA LEU A 32 -17.40 -3.77 -25.22
C LEU A 32 -18.43 -4.78 -24.71
N ALA A 33 -18.70 -4.79 -23.41
CA ALA A 33 -19.70 -5.67 -22.80
C ALA A 33 -21.12 -5.32 -23.25
N ALA A 34 -21.46 -4.04 -23.32
CA ALA A 34 -22.75 -3.59 -23.83
C ALA A 34 -22.95 -3.99 -25.30
N GLU A 35 -21.91 -3.83 -26.12
CA GLU A 35 -21.92 -4.26 -27.53
C GLU A 35 -22.09 -5.77 -27.67
N ALA A 36 -21.33 -6.56 -26.90
CA ALA A 36 -21.43 -8.01 -26.89
C ALA A 36 -22.85 -8.47 -26.50
N ARG A 37 -23.42 -7.92 -25.42
CA ARG A 37 -24.79 -8.23 -24.97
C ARG A 37 -25.85 -7.91 -26.02
N ALA A 38 -25.71 -6.78 -26.72
CA ALA A 38 -26.68 -6.36 -27.73
C ALA A 38 -26.74 -7.30 -28.94
N LEU A 39 -25.67 -8.06 -29.19
CA LEU A 39 -25.55 -8.97 -30.33
C LEU A 39 -25.87 -10.44 -29.98
N GLY A 40 -26.05 -10.77 -28.71
CA GLY A 40 -26.48 -12.09 -28.23
C GLY A 40 -25.34 -12.94 -27.66
N PRO A 41 -25.48 -14.29 -27.65
CA PRO A 41 -24.48 -15.18 -27.08
C PRO A 41 -23.10 -15.03 -27.74
N VAL A 42 -22.04 -15.05 -26.92
CA VAL A 42 -20.66 -14.82 -27.35
C VAL A 42 -19.87 -16.12 -27.31
N ALA A 43 -19.17 -16.46 -28.39
CA ALA A 43 -18.10 -17.46 -28.37
C ALA A 43 -16.80 -16.78 -27.94
N VAL A 44 -16.13 -17.32 -26.93
CA VAL A 44 -14.91 -16.71 -26.38
C VAL A 44 -13.70 -17.52 -26.81
N TYR A 45 -12.73 -16.87 -27.45
CA TYR A 45 -11.41 -17.45 -27.67
C TYR A 45 -10.42 -16.86 -26.66
N ASP A 46 -9.87 -17.69 -25.78
CA ASP A 46 -8.94 -17.24 -24.72
C ASP A 46 -7.54 -17.81 -24.91
N PRO A 47 -6.72 -17.21 -25.80
CA PRO A 47 -5.38 -17.71 -26.08
C PRO A 47 -4.40 -17.57 -24.90
N GLU A 48 -4.66 -16.63 -23.99
CA GLU A 48 -3.69 -16.22 -22.96
C GLU A 48 -4.21 -16.44 -21.53
N GLY A 49 -5.40 -17.03 -21.37
CA GLY A 49 -6.02 -17.26 -20.07
C GLY A 49 -6.51 -15.99 -19.38
N MET A 50 -6.81 -14.92 -20.15
CA MET A 50 -7.18 -13.61 -19.62
C MET A 50 -8.67 -13.51 -19.28
N PHE A 51 -9.50 -14.38 -19.84
CA PHE A 51 -10.95 -14.19 -19.82
C PHE A 51 -11.57 -14.24 -18.42
N ALA A 52 -11.04 -15.08 -17.54
CA ALA A 52 -11.49 -15.15 -16.16
C ALA A 52 -11.36 -13.80 -15.45
N MET A 53 -10.24 -13.10 -15.65
CA MET A 53 -10.01 -11.78 -15.06
C MET A 53 -10.88 -10.69 -15.71
N VAL A 54 -11.10 -10.76 -17.03
CA VAL A 54 -12.01 -9.86 -17.74
C VAL A 54 -13.42 -9.97 -17.16
N ARG A 55 -13.90 -11.18 -16.86
CA ARG A 55 -15.20 -11.40 -16.22
C ARG A 55 -15.25 -10.94 -14.76
N ALA A 56 -14.14 -11.07 -14.04
CA ALA A 56 -14.08 -10.67 -12.64
C ALA A 56 -14.06 -9.14 -12.45
N LEU A 57 -13.47 -8.41 -13.40
CA LEU A 57 -13.29 -6.95 -13.34
C LEU A 57 -14.21 -6.15 -14.27
N GLY A 58 -14.91 -6.83 -15.17
CA GLY A 58 -15.86 -6.24 -16.10
C GLY A 58 -17.31 -6.48 -15.72
N PRO A 59 -18.24 -5.68 -16.27
CA PRO A 59 -19.65 -5.99 -16.17
C PRO A 59 -19.98 -7.29 -16.91
N ASP A 60 -21.18 -7.82 -16.67
CA ASP A 60 -21.66 -9.02 -17.35
C ASP A 60 -21.65 -8.85 -18.89
N LEU A 61 -21.00 -9.79 -19.58
CA LEU A 61 -20.94 -9.86 -21.05
C LEU A 61 -22.21 -10.48 -21.66
N GLY A 62 -23.11 -11.00 -20.82
CA GLY A 62 -24.27 -11.78 -21.24
C GLY A 62 -23.93 -13.27 -21.42
N PRO A 63 -24.80 -14.04 -22.09
CA PRO A 63 -24.59 -15.47 -22.27
C PRO A 63 -23.29 -15.79 -23.03
N VAL A 64 -22.45 -16.63 -22.44
CA VAL A 64 -21.26 -17.17 -23.12
C VAL A 64 -21.63 -18.55 -23.67
N GLU A 65 -21.54 -18.71 -25.00
CA GLU A 65 -21.90 -19.95 -25.69
C GLU A 65 -20.89 -21.07 -25.44
N GLY A 66 -19.60 -20.70 -25.38
CA GLY A 66 -18.52 -21.64 -25.12
C GLY A 66 -17.16 -20.95 -25.06
N LEU A 67 -16.23 -21.62 -24.37
CA LEU A 67 -14.82 -21.24 -24.34
C LEU A 67 -14.04 -22.10 -25.35
N TYR A 68 -13.39 -21.44 -26.30
CA TYR A 68 -12.57 -22.04 -27.34
C TYR A 68 -11.10 -21.87 -27.00
N VAL A 69 -10.33 -22.96 -27.11
CA VAL A 69 -8.90 -23.02 -26.75
C VAL A 69 -8.09 -23.62 -27.88
N HIS A 70 -6.84 -23.17 -28.01
CA HIS A 70 -5.90 -23.70 -28.99
C HIS A 70 -4.92 -24.71 -28.39
N ASP A 71 -4.77 -24.71 -27.07
CA ASP A 71 -4.02 -25.74 -26.34
C ASP A 71 -4.86 -27.01 -26.27
N VAL A 72 -4.37 -28.08 -26.91
CA VAL A 72 -5.04 -29.37 -26.96
C VAL A 72 -5.21 -29.98 -25.56
N ALA A 73 -4.31 -29.68 -24.61
CA ALA A 73 -4.42 -30.18 -23.23
C ALA A 73 -5.61 -29.57 -22.47
N LEU A 74 -6.09 -28.39 -22.92
CA LEU A 74 -7.24 -27.72 -22.34
C LEU A 74 -8.57 -28.17 -22.95
N VAL A 75 -8.58 -28.79 -24.13
CA VAL A 75 -9.83 -29.27 -24.76
C VAL A 75 -10.47 -30.35 -23.89
N GLY A 76 -11.78 -30.23 -23.65
CA GLY A 76 -12.53 -31.13 -22.78
C GLY A 76 -12.43 -30.80 -21.29
N GLN A 77 -11.51 -29.93 -20.87
CA GLN A 77 -11.39 -29.52 -19.47
C GLN A 77 -12.62 -28.73 -19.03
N PRO A 78 -13.05 -28.87 -17.76
CA PRO A 78 -14.23 -28.17 -17.26
C PRO A 78 -13.99 -26.67 -17.18
N THR A 79 -14.98 -25.89 -17.62
CA THR A 79 -15.05 -24.44 -17.47
C THR A 79 -16.41 -24.04 -16.89
N PRO A 80 -16.60 -22.79 -16.45
CA PRO A 80 -17.92 -22.29 -16.06
C PRO A 80 -19.00 -22.36 -17.16
N PHE A 81 -18.61 -22.64 -18.41
CA PHE A 81 -19.49 -22.67 -19.60
C PHE A 81 -19.59 -24.07 -20.22
N GLY A 82 -19.25 -25.11 -19.46
CA GLY A 82 -19.12 -26.48 -19.95
C GLY A 82 -17.69 -26.84 -20.32
N ALA A 83 -17.50 -27.93 -21.06
CA ALA A 83 -16.17 -28.35 -21.50
C ALA A 83 -15.58 -27.36 -22.51
N ALA A 84 -14.30 -27.00 -22.33
CA ALA A 84 -13.59 -26.17 -23.30
C ALA A 84 -13.54 -26.87 -24.67
N ARG A 85 -13.73 -26.12 -25.74
CA ARG A 85 -13.86 -26.62 -27.12
C ARG A 85 -12.61 -26.30 -27.92
N ALA A 86 -12.30 -27.12 -28.92
CA ALA A 86 -11.15 -26.87 -29.78
C ALA A 86 -11.40 -25.64 -30.65
N LEU A 87 -10.39 -24.77 -30.82
CA LEU A 87 -10.50 -23.57 -31.65
C LEU A 87 -10.95 -23.87 -33.09
N ILE A 88 -10.58 -25.03 -33.64
CA ILE A 88 -11.00 -25.47 -34.98
C ILE A 88 -12.52 -25.67 -35.09
N ASP A 89 -13.22 -25.89 -33.99
CA ASP A 89 -14.69 -26.04 -33.96
C ASP A 89 -15.41 -24.69 -33.91
N LEU A 90 -14.69 -23.56 -33.81
CA LEU A 90 -15.25 -22.22 -33.71
C LEU A 90 -16.16 -21.88 -34.88
N ALA A 91 -15.84 -22.33 -36.10
CA ALA A 91 -16.64 -22.07 -37.30
C ALA A 91 -18.07 -22.64 -37.23
N ARG A 92 -18.30 -23.60 -36.32
CA ARG A 92 -19.61 -24.25 -36.10
C ARG A 92 -20.39 -23.61 -34.95
N ALA A 93 -19.82 -22.64 -34.25
CA ALA A 93 -20.45 -21.98 -33.12
C ALA A 93 -21.69 -21.19 -33.60
N PRO A 94 -22.88 -21.38 -32.99
CA PRO A 94 -24.10 -20.69 -33.37
C PRO A 94 -24.17 -19.28 -32.76
N VAL A 95 -23.18 -18.44 -33.07
CA VAL A 95 -23.01 -17.10 -32.47
C VAL A 95 -22.87 -16.01 -33.53
N ALA A 96 -23.33 -14.81 -33.19
CA ALA A 96 -23.09 -13.60 -33.98
C ALA A 96 -21.84 -12.83 -33.55
N VAL A 97 -21.21 -13.21 -32.42
CA VAL A 97 -20.03 -12.54 -31.86
C VAL A 97 -18.98 -13.55 -31.42
N VAL A 98 -17.75 -13.29 -31.83
CA VAL A 98 -16.55 -13.94 -31.28
C VAL A 98 -15.74 -12.90 -30.52
N LEU A 99 -15.49 -13.14 -29.24
CA LEU A 99 -14.60 -12.33 -28.41
C LEU A 99 -13.25 -13.04 -28.24
N ALA A 100 -12.18 -12.47 -28.78
CA ALA A 100 -10.83 -12.90 -28.44
C ALA A 100 -10.32 -12.17 -27.20
N ALA A 101 -10.06 -12.89 -26.11
CA ALA A 101 -9.54 -12.35 -24.86
C ALA A 101 -8.03 -12.05 -24.97
N THR A 102 -7.67 -11.08 -25.80
CA THR A 102 -6.29 -10.64 -26.05
C THR A 102 -6.23 -9.17 -26.48
N PHE A 103 -5.14 -8.49 -26.13
CA PHE A 103 -4.87 -7.09 -26.53
C PHE A 103 -4.26 -6.98 -27.95
N ASP A 104 -3.98 -8.12 -28.59
CA ASP A 104 -3.42 -8.20 -29.94
C ASP A 104 -4.45 -8.72 -30.95
N GLY A 105 -5.62 -8.05 -30.96
CA GLY A 105 -6.78 -8.49 -31.70
C GLY A 105 -6.56 -8.60 -33.21
N GLY A 106 -5.81 -7.67 -33.82
CA GLY A 106 -5.55 -7.68 -35.26
C GLY A 106 -4.76 -8.92 -35.71
N ARG A 107 -3.63 -9.21 -35.06
CA ARG A 107 -2.82 -10.40 -35.38
C ARG A 107 -3.61 -11.69 -35.17
N ILE A 108 -4.43 -11.73 -34.12
CA ILE A 108 -5.24 -12.90 -33.80
C ILE A 108 -6.36 -13.09 -34.82
N HIS A 109 -7.07 -12.00 -35.17
CA HIS A 109 -8.09 -12.00 -36.21
C HIS A 109 -7.55 -12.57 -37.52
N ASP A 110 -6.43 -12.04 -38.03
CA ASP A 110 -5.85 -12.48 -39.31
C ASP A 110 -5.49 -13.97 -39.30
N ARG A 111 -5.01 -14.47 -38.16
CA ARG A 111 -4.67 -15.89 -37.99
C ARG A 111 -5.90 -16.80 -38.02
N ILE A 112 -7.02 -16.37 -37.46
CA ILE A 112 -8.21 -17.22 -37.28
C ILE A 112 -9.40 -16.83 -38.15
N ALA A 113 -9.25 -15.85 -39.06
CA ALA A 113 -10.34 -15.32 -39.88
C ALA A 113 -11.12 -16.41 -40.62
N HIS A 114 -10.40 -17.44 -41.11
CA HIS A 114 -10.98 -18.60 -41.80
C HIS A 114 -11.73 -19.58 -40.88
N LEU A 115 -11.62 -19.42 -39.55
CA LEU A 115 -12.31 -20.20 -38.53
C LEU A 115 -13.47 -19.45 -37.88
N LEU A 116 -13.69 -18.17 -38.22
CA LEU A 116 -14.81 -17.41 -37.68
C LEU A 116 -16.14 -17.90 -38.28
N PRO A 117 -17.22 -17.98 -37.50
CA PRO A 117 -18.54 -18.24 -38.05
C PRO A 117 -18.90 -17.21 -39.13
N PRO A 118 -19.58 -17.61 -40.23
CA PRO A 118 -19.94 -16.68 -41.29
C PRO A 118 -20.74 -15.49 -40.79
N GLY A 119 -20.24 -14.26 -41.05
CA GLY A 119 -20.90 -13.02 -40.64
C GLY A 119 -20.79 -12.68 -39.16
N ALA A 120 -20.07 -13.48 -38.35
CA ALA A 120 -19.84 -13.16 -36.95
C ALA A 120 -18.94 -11.93 -36.82
N ARG A 121 -19.30 -11.05 -35.89
CA ARG A 121 -18.50 -9.89 -35.51
C ARG A 121 -17.34 -10.34 -34.62
N PHE A 122 -16.13 -9.91 -34.95
CA PHE A 122 -14.95 -10.16 -34.13
C PHE A 122 -14.68 -8.99 -33.18
N LEU A 123 -14.63 -9.27 -31.89
CA LEU A 123 -14.25 -8.35 -30.82
C LEU A 123 -12.95 -8.82 -30.17
N SER A 124 -12.22 -7.88 -29.57
CA SER A 124 -11.01 -8.20 -28.79
C SER A 124 -10.78 -7.17 -27.70
N LEU A 125 -9.86 -7.47 -26.78
CA LEU A 125 -9.44 -6.52 -25.75
C LEU A 125 -8.58 -5.37 -26.32
N ALA A 126 -8.25 -5.38 -27.62
CA ALA A 126 -7.51 -4.29 -28.26
C ALA A 126 -8.22 -2.93 -28.11
N SER A 127 -9.56 -2.91 -28.03
CA SER A 127 -10.35 -1.69 -27.80
C SER A 127 -10.23 -1.13 -26.38
N LEU A 128 -9.74 -1.92 -25.42
CA LEU A 128 -9.51 -1.50 -24.03
C LEU A 128 -8.14 -0.84 -23.84
N ARG A 129 -7.27 -0.86 -24.87
CA ARG A 129 -5.92 -0.31 -24.75
C ARG A 129 -5.97 1.16 -24.38
N LEU A 130 -5.08 1.55 -23.48
CA LEU A 130 -4.83 2.96 -23.21
C LEU A 130 -4.31 3.64 -24.49
N PRO A 131 -4.60 4.94 -24.69
CA PRO A 131 -4.03 5.71 -25.79
C PRO A 131 -2.50 5.63 -25.80
N ASP A 132 -1.89 5.56 -26.99
CA ASP A 132 -0.43 5.41 -27.14
C ASP A 132 0.39 6.47 -26.40
N ARG A 133 -0.14 7.70 -26.28
CA ARG A 133 0.47 8.81 -25.52
C ARG A 133 0.59 8.55 -24.00
N MET A 134 -0.07 7.52 -23.49
CA MET A 134 -0.01 7.08 -22.08
C MET A 134 0.88 5.84 -21.92
N LEU A 135 1.41 5.26 -23.00
CA LEU A 135 2.28 4.09 -22.95
C LEU A 135 3.74 4.51 -22.83
N THR A 136 4.38 4.15 -21.72
CA THR A 136 5.83 4.29 -21.50
C THR A 136 6.62 3.38 -22.45
N VAL A 137 6.09 2.19 -22.75
CA VAL A 137 6.67 1.16 -23.62
C VAL A 137 5.64 0.80 -24.69
N GLY A 138 5.63 1.54 -25.80
CA GLY A 138 4.62 1.40 -26.86
C GLY A 138 4.59 0.03 -27.55
N GLY A 139 5.75 -0.61 -27.73
CA GLY A 139 5.86 -1.90 -28.43
C GLY A 139 5.31 -3.11 -27.67
N ARG A 140 4.96 -2.96 -26.38
CA ARG A 140 4.45 -4.04 -25.52
C ARG A 140 3.42 -3.47 -24.57
N TYR A 141 2.13 -3.69 -24.87
CA TYR A 141 1.04 -3.12 -24.07
C TYR A 141 1.09 -3.57 -22.60
N LEU A 142 1.18 -4.88 -22.35
CA LEU A 142 1.28 -5.47 -21.01
C LEU A 142 2.72 -5.41 -20.47
N ASP A 143 3.40 -4.28 -20.63
CA ASP A 143 4.64 -3.98 -19.90
C ASP A 143 4.30 -3.27 -18.58
N ARG A 144 4.93 -3.66 -17.48
CA ARG A 144 4.66 -3.08 -16.15
C ARG A 144 4.83 -1.56 -16.13
N LEU A 145 5.76 -1.02 -16.92
CA LEU A 145 6.04 0.42 -16.97
C LEU A 145 4.92 1.23 -17.63
N ASN A 146 3.98 0.58 -18.33
CA ASN A 146 2.76 1.22 -18.84
C ASN A 146 1.69 1.41 -17.77
N PHE A 147 1.88 0.84 -16.57
CA PHE A 147 0.87 0.85 -15.52
C PHE A 147 1.50 1.13 -14.15
N ALA A 148 2.19 2.26 -14.02
CA ALA A 148 2.61 2.74 -12.71
C ALA A 148 1.43 3.46 -12.03
N THR A 149 0.54 2.67 -11.43
CA THR A 149 -0.73 3.13 -10.87
C THR A 149 -0.85 2.91 -9.36
N ASN A 150 -1.62 3.77 -8.68
CA ASN A 150 -2.03 3.57 -7.28
C ASN A 150 -3.30 4.40 -6.97
N HIS A 151 -3.98 4.07 -5.88
CA HIS A 151 -5.14 4.81 -5.34
C HIS A 151 -4.74 5.54 -4.06
N ALA A 152 -5.33 6.69 -3.79
CA ALA A 152 -5.20 7.42 -2.54
C ALA A 152 -6.56 7.85 -1.99
N PHE A 153 -6.77 7.69 -0.68
CA PHE A 153 -7.90 8.35 0.00
C PHE A 153 -7.75 9.87 -0.15
N PHE A 154 -8.84 10.56 -0.49
CA PHE A 154 -8.79 11.99 -0.77
C PHE A 154 -10.07 12.67 -0.27
N ARG A 155 -9.90 13.71 0.55
CA ARG A 155 -11.02 14.40 1.21
C ARG A 155 -10.76 15.90 1.29
N ASP A 156 -11.79 16.68 1.04
CA ASP A 156 -11.89 18.08 1.46
C ASP A 156 -13.33 18.32 1.94
N GLN A 157 -13.63 17.87 3.15
CA GLN A 157 -14.98 17.84 3.72
C GLN A 157 -14.90 17.77 5.25
N ASP A 158 -15.92 18.28 5.93
CA ASP A 158 -16.12 18.14 7.39
C ASP A 158 -14.93 18.63 8.22
N GLY A 159 -14.33 19.75 7.80
CA GLY A 159 -13.19 20.36 8.49
C GLY A 159 -11.89 19.57 8.36
N LEU A 160 -11.77 18.70 7.35
CA LEU A 160 -10.60 17.87 7.09
C LEU A 160 -10.21 17.93 5.61
N SER A 161 -8.92 18.09 5.36
CA SER A 161 -8.31 18.05 4.02
C SER A 161 -7.20 17.01 3.96
N THR A 162 -6.86 16.59 2.74
CA THR A 162 -5.79 15.63 2.47
C THR A 162 -4.75 16.20 1.51
N ARG A 163 -3.49 15.81 1.68
CA ARG A 163 -2.41 16.17 0.76
C ARG A 163 -1.54 14.96 0.46
N LEU A 164 -1.49 14.58 -0.80
CA LEU A 164 -0.59 13.56 -1.31
C LEU A 164 0.77 14.21 -1.59
N VAL A 165 1.84 13.58 -1.07
CA VAL A 165 3.22 14.04 -1.22
C VAL A 165 4.09 12.87 -1.66
N SER A 166 4.87 13.07 -2.72
CA SER A 166 5.83 12.08 -3.22
C SER A 166 7.05 12.79 -3.86
N ALA A 167 7.95 12.02 -4.46
CA ALA A 167 9.08 12.49 -5.23
C ALA A 167 9.16 11.78 -6.57
N ASN A 168 9.68 12.46 -7.58
CA ASN A 168 10.06 11.82 -8.83
C ASN A 168 11.36 11.04 -8.66
N TYR A 169 11.29 9.83 -8.10
CA TYR A 169 12.44 8.94 -7.99
C TYR A 169 12.74 8.18 -9.28
N TRP A 170 11.84 8.20 -10.27
CA TRP A 170 12.03 7.55 -11.56
C TRP A 170 13.09 8.25 -12.43
N SER A 171 13.26 9.57 -12.29
CA SER A 171 14.31 10.36 -12.97
C SER A 171 15.71 9.72 -12.83
N ARG A 172 15.94 9.06 -11.70
CA ARG A 172 17.21 8.40 -11.35
C ARG A 172 17.43 7.07 -12.04
N TYR A 173 16.34 6.43 -12.48
CA TYR A 173 16.38 5.27 -13.38
C TYR A 173 16.45 5.70 -14.85
N GLY A 174 16.66 7.00 -15.12
CA GLY A 174 16.75 7.56 -16.47
C GLY A 174 15.41 8.00 -17.05
N ALA A 175 14.33 8.03 -16.26
CA ALA A 175 13.08 8.61 -16.71
C ALA A 175 13.27 10.10 -17.06
N ARG A 176 12.53 10.55 -18.07
CA ARG A 176 12.50 11.93 -18.54
C ARG A 176 11.06 12.30 -18.83
N ALA A 177 10.69 13.54 -18.53
CA ALA A 177 9.34 14.04 -18.77
C ALA A 177 8.25 13.13 -18.17
N VAL A 178 8.43 12.75 -16.90
CA VAL A 178 7.41 12.02 -16.15
C VAL A 178 6.18 12.91 -16.03
N ARG A 179 5.00 12.34 -16.28
CA ARG A 179 3.71 13.03 -16.16
C ARG A 179 2.75 12.18 -15.36
N LEU A 180 1.83 12.80 -14.64
CA LEU A 180 0.75 12.09 -13.98
C LEU A 180 -0.53 12.27 -14.76
N TRP A 181 -1.26 11.18 -14.99
CA TRP A 181 -2.68 11.20 -15.29
C TRP A 181 -3.45 10.88 -14.00
N LEU A 182 -4.41 11.74 -13.67
CA LEU A 182 -5.08 11.77 -12.38
C LEU A 182 -6.60 11.78 -12.58
N ARG A 183 -7.31 11.00 -11.77
CA ARG A 183 -8.78 11.01 -11.74
C ARG A 183 -9.29 10.95 -10.32
N LEU A 184 -10.07 11.96 -9.94
CA LEU A 184 -10.74 12.06 -8.65
C LEU A 184 -12.16 11.53 -8.75
N PHE A 185 -12.49 10.58 -7.87
CA PHE A 185 -13.84 10.09 -7.65
C PHE A 185 -14.39 10.63 -6.32
N ASP A 186 -15.69 10.92 -6.27
CA ASP A 186 -16.39 11.26 -5.03
C ASP A 186 -16.74 10.03 -4.18
N ALA A 187 -17.56 10.25 -3.14
CA ALA A 187 -17.99 9.20 -2.23
C ALA A 187 -18.80 8.12 -2.92
N ASP A 188 -19.57 8.48 -3.95
CA ASP A 188 -20.45 7.60 -4.72
C ASP A 188 -19.76 6.97 -5.94
N GLY A 189 -18.46 7.20 -6.10
CA GLY A 189 -17.65 6.68 -7.20
C GLY A 189 -17.84 7.45 -8.51
N GLN A 190 -18.47 8.62 -8.48
CA GLN A 190 -18.63 9.48 -9.66
C GLN A 190 -17.35 10.28 -9.91
N VAL A 191 -17.02 10.47 -11.19
CA VAL A 191 -15.83 11.25 -11.58
C VAL A 191 -16.10 12.73 -11.33
N LEU A 192 -15.34 13.33 -10.41
CA LEU A 192 -15.36 14.78 -10.16
C LEU A 192 -14.44 15.54 -11.12
N ALA A 193 -13.24 15.01 -11.35
CA ALA A 193 -12.26 15.65 -12.21
C ALA A 193 -11.27 14.63 -12.79
N THR A 194 -10.76 14.90 -13.99
CA THR A 194 -9.65 14.17 -14.62
C THR A 194 -8.67 15.19 -15.20
N TRP A 195 -7.38 15.05 -14.93
CA TRP A 195 -6.36 15.96 -15.46
C TRP A 195 -5.00 15.30 -15.62
N GLU A 196 -4.13 15.98 -16.35
CA GLU A 196 -2.71 15.64 -16.44
C GLU A 196 -1.86 16.75 -15.79
N GLN A 197 -0.71 16.38 -15.23
CA GLN A 197 0.28 17.32 -14.73
C GLN A 197 1.69 16.80 -14.99
N ASP A 198 2.59 17.70 -15.37
CA ASP A 198 4.01 17.39 -15.53
C ASP A 198 4.69 17.27 -14.16
N VAL A 199 5.71 16.41 -14.08
CA VAL A 199 6.53 16.25 -12.89
C VAL A 199 7.96 16.64 -13.22
N ALA A 200 8.49 17.61 -12.48
CA ALA A 200 9.88 18.03 -12.64
C ALA A 200 10.85 16.84 -12.39
N ASP A 201 11.97 16.84 -13.11
CA ASP A 201 13.04 15.88 -12.88
C ASP A 201 13.59 16.05 -11.47
N ASP A 202 13.67 14.96 -10.69
CA ASP A 202 14.02 14.99 -9.26
C ASP A 202 13.12 15.91 -8.38
N GLY A 203 11.98 16.38 -8.90
CA GLY A 203 11.05 17.23 -8.17
C GLY A 203 10.16 16.50 -7.18
N SER A 204 9.57 17.25 -6.26
CA SER A 204 8.49 16.76 -5.41
C SER A 204 7.16 16.71 -6.18
N ILE A 205 6.29 15.79 -5.81
CA ILE A 205 4.89 15.72 -6.26
C ILE A 205 4.03 16.12 -5.07
N VAL A 206 3.25 17.18 -5.19
CA VAL A 206 2.30 17.62 -4.16
C VAL A 206 0.93 17.79 -4.78
N ILE A 207 -0.07 17.06 -4.29
CA ILE A 207 -1.47 17.18 -4.72
C ILE A 207 -2.32 17.43 -3.48
N ASP A 208 -2.84 18.65 -3.38
CA ASP A 208 -3.60 19.15 -2.23
C ASP A 208 -5.11 19.16 -2.55
N SER A 209 -5.93 18.63 -1.65
CA SER A 209 -7.37 18.48 -1.91
C SER A 209 -8.10 19.81 -1.98
N GLN A 210 -7.70 20.83 -1.19
CA GLN A 210 -8.27 22.17 -1.29
C GLN A 210 -7.89 22.83 -2.62
N ALA A 211 -6.62 22.68 -3.04
CA ALA A 211 -6.17 23.21 -4.33
C ALA A 211 -6.91 22.55 -5.50
N VAL A 212 -7.13 21.23 -5.45
CA VAL A 212 -7.92 20.50 -6.46
C VAL A 212 -9.38 20.96 -6.44
N ARG A 213 -10.00 21.07 -5.26
CA ARG A 213 -11.36 21.56 -5.12
C ARG A 213 -11.53 22.95 -5.72
N ALA A 214 -10.62 23.87 -5.38
CA ALA A 214 -10.63 25.24 -5.89
C ALA A 214 -10.40 25.29 -7.40
N ARG A 215 -9.42 24.54 -7.92
CA ARG A 215 -9.07 24.49 -9.35
C ARG A 215 -10.24 24.09 -10.23
N PHE A 216 -11.06 23.13 -9.79
CA PHE A 216 -12.16 22.58 -10.58
C PHE A 216 -13.55 23.06 -10.11
N GLY A 217 -13.63 23.95 -9.11
CA GLY A 217 -14.90 24.46 -8.58
C GLY A 217 -15.79 23.37 -7.98
N LEU A 218 -15.19 22.40 -7.27
CA LEU A 218 -15.90 21.22 -6.76
C LEU A 218 -16.63 21.51 -5.44
N PRO A 219 -17.74 20.80 -5.16
CA PRO A 219 -18.30 20.77 -3.81
C PRO A 219 -17.30 20.13 -2.82
N ALA A 220 -17.62 20.19 -1.52
CA ALA A 220 -16.89 19.40 -0.54
C ALA A 220 -17.04 17.91 -0.88
N PHE A 221 -15.99 17.12 -0.67
CA PHE A 221 -15.97 15.71 -1.07
C PHE A 221 -15.16 14.83 -0.12
N THR A 222 -15.53 13.56 -0.05
CA THR A 222 -14.71 12.46 0.46
C THR A 222 -14.73 11.37 -0.58
N GLY A 223 -13.58 10.86 -1.00
CA GLY A 223 -13.52 9.95 -2.14
C GLY A 223 -12.13 9.34 -2.32
N GLN A 224 -11.74 9.13 -3.57
CA GLN A 224 -10.44 8.56 -3.89
C GLN A 224 -9.83 9.13 -5.16
N LEU A 225 -8.52 9.32 -5.13
CA LEU A 225 -7.71 9.77 -6.25
C LEU A 225 -7.00 8.57 -6.88
N PHE A 226 -7.27 8.31 -8.15
CA PHE A 226 -6.49 7.39 -8.97
C PHE A 226 -5.29 8.14 -9.56
N VAL A 227 -4.09 7.57 -9.41
CA VAL A 227 -2.83 8.13 -9.89
C VAL A 227 -2.22 7.16 -10.91
N HIS A 228 -1.85 7.66 -12.09
CA HIS A 228 -1.05 6.94 -13.07
C HIS A 228 0.18 7.79 -13.45
N ALA A 229 1.38 7.33 -13.10
CA ALA A 229 2.63 7.92 -13.55
C ALA A 229 3.05 7.37 -14.93
N ILE A 230 3.21 8.25 -15.91
CA ILE A 230 3.54 7.95 -17.31
C ILE A 230 4.99 8.39 -17.57
N GLY A 231 5.72 7.63 -18.40
CA GLY A 231 7.11 7.91 -18.72
C GLY A 231 8.10 7.48 -17.63
N VAL A 232 7.68 6.56 -16.75
CA VAL A 232 8.49 6.04 -15.65
C VAL A 232 9.63 5.12 -16.13
N ALA A 233 10.64 4.92 -15.30
CA ALA A 233 11.75 3.99 -15.58
C ALA A 233 12.11 3.17 -14.33
N GLY A 234 12.72 2.00 -14.54
CA GLY A 234 13.12 1.09 -13.47
C GLY A 234 11.98 0.24 -12.91
N HIS A 235 10.94 0.87 -12.36
CA HIS A 235 9.81 0.18 -11.73
C HIS A 235 8.47 0.94 -11.84
N ASP A 236 7.38 0.23 -11.58
CA ASP A 236 5.97 0.67 -11.69
C ASP A 236 5.31 0.97 -10.34
N VAL A 237 6.06 0.89 -9.24
CA VAL A 237 5.56 1.24 -7.90
C VAL A 237 5.40 2.76 -7.79
N VAL A 238 4.21 3.22 -7.38
CA VAL A 238 3.90 4.62 -7.03
C VAL A 238 3.78 4.72 -5.51
N LYS A 239 4.77 5.35 -4.87
CA LYS A 239 4.85 5.53 -3.43
C LYS A 239 4.43 6.95 -3.05
N TYR A 240 3.67 7.13 -1.98
CA TYR A 240 3.33 8.46 -1.48
C TYR A 240 3.13 8.48 0.04
N ALA A 241 3.30 9.67 0.60
CA ALA A 241 2.78 10.06 1.91
C ALA A 241 1.44 10.77 1.71
N LEU A 242 0.47 10.50 2.57
CA LEU A 242 -0.83 11.16 2.57
C LEU A 242 -1.04 11.82 3.92
N ASP A 243 -0.89 13.13 3.95
CA ASP A 243 -1.28 13.95 5.09
C ASP A 243 -2.80 14.05 5.14
N THR A 244 -3.38 13.91 6.33
CA THR A 244 -4.76 14.34 6.63
C THR A 244 -4.68 15.37 7.74
N TYR A 245 -5.22 16.55 7.51
CA TYR A 245 -5.10 17.68 8.43
C TYR A 245 -6.42 18.41 8.59
N GLY A 246 -6.64 18.94 9.78
CA GLY A 246 -7.81 19.74 10.12
C GLY A 246 -7.78 21.13 9.48
N THR A 247 -8.95 21.60 9.10
CA THR A 247 -9.24 22.96 8.65
C THR A 247 -10.22 23.62 9.63
N ASP A 248 -10.40 24.93 9.52
CA ASP A 248 -11.47 25.66 10.23
C ASP A 248 -11.48 25.44 11.76
N GLY A 249 -10.28 25.37 12.35
CA GLY A 249 -10.09 25.15 13.79
C GLY A 249 -9.99 23.69 14.23
N ASN A 250 -10.19 22.73 13.34
CA ASN A 250 -9.92 21.32 13.61
C ASN A 250 -8.41 21.09 13.79
N GLN A 251 -8.03 20.44 14.90
CA GLN A 251 -6.63 20.20 15.27
C GLN A 251 -6.09 18.83 14.81
N SER A 252 -6.90 18.06 14.08
CA SER A 252 -6.51 16.73 13.60
C SER A 252 -5.30 16.81 12.67
N LEU A 253 -4.39 15.85 12.82
CA LEU A 253 -3.19 15.75 12.01
C LEU A 253 -2.76 14.29 11.96
N SER A 254 -2.60 13.74 10.77
CA SER A 254 -2.18 12.37 10.53
C SER A 254 -1.38 12.29 9.25
N VAL A 255 -0.56 11.25 9.14
CA VAL A 255 0.17 10.93 7.93
C VAL A 255 0.11 9.42 7.75
N THR A 256 -0.13 8.97 6.53
CA THR A 256 -0.07 7.55 6.16
C THR A 256 0.80 7.36 4.95
N HIS A 257 1.41 6.19 4.80
CA HIS A 257 2.22 5.84 3.64
C HIS A 257 1.57 4.72 2.86
N ASP A 258 1.68 4.79 1.54
CA ASP A 258 1.36 3.64 0.71
C ASP A 258 2.25 3.50 -0.51
N ALA A 259 2.42 2.26 -0.91
CA ALA A 259 3.16 1.80 -2.08
C ALA A 259 2.48 0.59 -2.74
N ASN A 260 1.48 0.00 -2.10
CA ASN A 260 0.82 -1.20 -2.56
C ASN A 260 -0.37 -0.83 -3.44
N ALA A 261 -0.27 -1.15 -4.72
CA ALA A 261 -1.35 -0.97 -5.68
C ALA A 261 -2.16 -2.26 -5.92
N TRP A 262 -1.96 -3.29 -5.07
CA TRP A 262 -2.52 -4.62 -5.27
C TRP A 262 -3.58 -4.95 -4.22
N PRO A 263 -4.78 -5.37 -4.64
CA PRO A 263 -5.80 -5.78 -3.70
C PRO A 263 -5.46 -7.16 -3.12
N SER A 264 -5.76 -7.32 -1.83
CA SER A 264 -5.55 -8.55 -1.07
C SER A 264 -6.87 -9.19 -0.68
N ASP A 265 -6.84 -10.49 -0.40
CA ASP A 265 -7.98 -11.17 0.19
C ASP A 265 -8.24 -10.70 1.63
N ARG A 266 -7.16 -10.53 2.39
CA ARG A 266 -7.20 -10.17 3.80
C ARG A 266 -6.26 -9.02 4.16
N TYR A 267 -6.70 -8.29 5.18
CA TYR A 267 -5.97 -7.19 5.80
C TYR A 267 -6.09 -7.29 7.33
N ALA A 268 -5.06 -6.83 8.05
CA ALA A 268 -4.99 -6.79 9.51
C ALA A 268 -4.44 -5.45 10.03
N ASN A 269 -4.22 -5.32 11.35
CA ASN A 269 -3.89 -4.07 12.06
C ASN A 269 -5.05 -3.06 12.17
N LEU A 270 -6.30 -3.53 12.12
CA LEU A 270 -7.44 -2.70 12.52
C LEU A 270 -7.61 -2.83 14.04
N PRO A 271 -7.40 -1.76 14.83
CA PRO A 271 -7.65 -1.82 16.27
C PRO A 271 -9.16 -1.89 16.55
N ALA A 272 -9.55 -2.68 17.56
CA ALA A 272 -10.86 -2.51 18.16
C ALA A 272 -10.95 -1.14 18.87
N PRO A 273 -12.13 -0.50 18.95
CA PRO A 273 -12.30 0.77 19.64
C PRO A 273 -11.89 0.69 21.12
N ASP A 274 -11.14 1.69 21.61
CA ASP A 274 -10.94 1.91 23.04
C ASP A 274 -12.11 2.72 23.66
N ALA A 275 -12.14 2.85 24.97
CA ALA A 275 -13.14 3.63 25.68
C ALA A 275 -13.19 5.08 25.18
N GLY A 276 -14.34 5.48 24.63
CA GLY A 276 -14.55 6.83 24.07
C GLY A 276 -14.03 7.03 22.65
N GLU A 277 -13.56 5.96 21.99
CA GLU A 277 -13.20 5.97 20.57
C GLU A 277 -14.36 5.47 19.70
N ASP A 278 -14.51 6.05 18.52
CA ASP A 278 -15.28 5.48 17.41
C ASP A 278 -14.31 5.16 16.27
N VAL A 279 -14.37 3.94 15.75
CA VAL A 279 -13.47 3.46 14.69
C VAL A 279 -14.27 3.23 13.42
N VAL A 280 -13.86 3.90 12.35
CA VAL A 280 -14.44 3.79 11.01
C VAL A 280 -13.41 3.13 10.09
N LEU A 281 -13.80 2.05 9.45
CA LEU A 281 -13.08 1.48 8.31
C LEU A 281 -13.52 2.18 7.02
N TRP A 282 -12.57 2.80 6.33
CA TRP A 282 -12.75 3.37 5.00
C TRP A 282 -12.48 2.31 3.94
N VAL A 283 -13.56 1.87 3.28
CA VAL A 283 -13.54 0.95 2.15
C VAL A 283 -13.53 1.76 0.86
N GLN A 284 -12.44 1.66 0.10
CA GLN A 284 -12.32 2.29 -1.22
C GLN A 284 -12.39 1.20 -2.28
N ASN A 285 -13.55 1.01 -2.92
CA ASN A 285 -13.66 0.04 -4.00
C ASN A 285 -12.69 0.45 -5.12
N SER A 286 -11.78 -0.44 -5.48
CA SER A 286 -10.72 -0.13 -6.45
C SER A 286 -11.12 -0.45 -7.89
N HIS A 287 -12.36 -0.88 -8.12
CA HIS A 287 -12.82 -1.45 -9.38
C HIS A 287 -14.09 -0.75 -9.92
N ALA A 288 -14.32 -0.91 -11.22
CA ALA A 288 -15.53 -0.46 -11.91
C ALA A 288 -16.74 -1.39 -11.72
N VAL A 289 -16.61 -2.43 -10.91
CA VAL A 289 -17.68 -3.37 -10.56
C VAL A 289 -18.05 -3.21 -9.08
N PRO A 290 -19.34 -3.38 -8.71
CA PRO A 290 -19.75 -3.27 -7.33
C PRO A 290 -19.17 -4.40 -6.46
N ILE A 291 -18.95 -4.11 -5.18
CA ILE A 291 -18.72 -5.10 -4.12
C ILE A 291 -20.10 -5.53 -3.60
N PRO A 292 -20.51 -6.79 -3.81
CA PRO A 292 -21.82 -7.25 -3.35
C PRO A 292 -21.96 -7.19 -1.82
N SER A 293 -23.19 -6.98 -1.34
CA SER A 293 -23.50 -7.09 0.09
C SER A 293 -23.08 -8.47 0.65
N GLY A 294 -22.42 -8.49 1.80
CA GLY A 294 -21.89 -9.71 2.43
C GLY A 294 -20.62 -10.28 1.78
N ALA A 295 -20.07 -9.66 0.72
CA ALA A 295 -18.82 -10.12 0.10
C ALA A 295 -17.58 -9.80 0.94
N MET A 296 -17.67 -8.85 1.86
CA MET A 296 -16.63 -8.51 2.84
C MET A 296 -17.09 -8.87 4.25
N SER A 297 -16.14 -9.11 5.16
CA SER A 297 -16.44 -9.38 6.57
C SER A 297 -15.34 -8.89 7.50
N LEU A 298 -15.70 -8.68 8.77
CA LEU A 298 -14.78 -8.39 9.87
C LEU A 298 -14.82 -9.53 10.89
N ASN A 299 -13.68 -9.83 11.50
CA ASN A 299 -13.62 -10.73 12.65
C ASN A 299 -12.53 -10.31 13.62
N ARG A 300 -12.64 -10.73 14.88
CA ARG A 300 -11.52 -10.66 15.81
C ARG A 300 -10.37 -11.50 15.24
N MET A 301 -9.16 -10.93 15.26
CA MET A 301 -7.93 -11.63 14.89
C MET A 301 -7.84 -12.97 15.64
N GLY A 302 -7.61 -14.04 14.88
CA GLY A 302 -7.47 -15.41 15.42
C GLY A 302 -8.78 -16.12 15.78
N ASP A 303 -9.92 -15.46 15.57
CA ASP A 303 -11.24 -16.05 15.73
C ASP A 303 -11.95 -16.12 14.36
N ASP A 304 -12.08 -17.32 13.79
CA ASP A 304 -12.62 -17.55 12.44
C ASP A 304 -14.16 -17.49 12.39
N ARG A 305 -14.73 -16.46 13.02
CA ARG A 305 -16.17 -16.13 13.01
C ARG A 305 -16.40 -14.80 12.28
N PRO A 306 -16.32 -14.78 10.93
CA PRO A 306 -16.55 -13.58 10.14
C PRO A 306 -17.96 -13.04 10.29
N VAL A 307 -18.07 -11.76 10.60
CA VAL A 307 -19.32 -10.98 10.56
C VAL A 307 -19.40 -10.28 9.21
N PRO A 308 -20.40 -10.60 8.37
CA PRO A 308 -20.52 -10.01 7.04
C PRO A 308 -20.87 -8.52 7.11
N ILE A 309 -20.24 -7.73 6.25
CA ILE A 309 -20.61 -6.33 6.02
C ILE A 309 -21.78 -6.32 5.04
N MET A 310 -22.99 -6.06 5.54
CA MET A 310 -24.23 -6.10 4.76
C MET A 310 -24.50 -4.82 3.94
N ARG A 311 -23.44 -4.15 3.50
CA ARG A 311 -23.48 -2.96 2.65
C ARG A 311 -22.90 -3.29 1.29
N GLU A 312 -23.68 -3.09 0.23
CA GLU A 312 -23.15 -3.04 -1.13
C GLU A 312 -22.32 -1.77 -1.30
N VAL A 313 -21.18 -1.88 -2.01
CA VAL A 313 -20.31 -0.75 -2.31
C VAL A 313 -20.18 -0.63 -3.83
N GLY A 314 -20.66 0.46 -4.39
CA GLY A 314 -20.69 0.69 -5.84
C GLY A 314 -19.30 0.79 -6.49
N PRO A 315 -19.23 0.79 -7.83
CA PRO A 315 -18.00 1.03 -8.59
C PRO A 315 -17.26 2.27 -8.11
N TYR A 316 -15.97 2.16 -7.80
CA TYR A 316 -15.12 3.25 -7.29
C TYR A 316 -15.64 4.00 -6.05
N GLN A 317 -16.68 3.50 -5.38
CA GLN A 317 -17.28 4.12 -4.22
C GLN A 317 -16.32 4.10 -3.02
N THR A 318 -16.34 5.18 -2.22
CA THR A 318 -15.66 5.26 -0.93
C THR A 318 -16.70 5.22 0.19
N ALA A 319 -16.70 4.15 0.98
CA ALA A 319 -17.68 3.88 2.02
C ALA A 319 -17.05 3.85 3.42
N ALA A 320 -17.67 4.58 4.35
CA ALA A 320 -17.39 4.45 5.79
C ALA A 320 -18.17 3.27 6.38
N ILE A 321 -17.47 2.35 7.04
CA ILE A 321 -18.04 1.23 7.79
C ILE A 321 -17.66 1.41 9.26
N ARG A 322 -18.62 1.66 10.14
CA ARG A 322 -18.35 1.77 11.57
C ARG A 322 -18.08 0.38 12.14
N VAL A 323 -16.97 0.21 12.85
CA VAL A 323 -16.57 -1.09 13.40
C VAL A 323 -17.58 -1.58 14.43
N ALA A 324 -18.10 -0.69 15.27
CA ALA A 324 -19.10 -1.01 16.30
C ALA A 324 -20.43 -1.54 15.73
N ASP A 325 -20.78 -1.21 14.49
CA ASP A 325 -22.00 -1.73 13.85
C ASP A 325 -21.84 -3.22 13.47
N CYS A 326 -20.61 -3.70 13.28
CA CYS A 326 -20.29 -5.09 12.93
C CYS A 326 -19.84 -5.91 14.15
N LEU A 327 -19.09 -5.29 15.08
CA LEU A 327 -18.46 -5.95 16.22
C LEU A 327 -18.70 -5.12 17.51
N PRO A 328 -19.95 -5.02 17.99
CA PRO A 328 -20.34 -4.07 19.05
C PRO A 328 -19.69 -4.34 20.42
N ASP A 329 -19.40 -5.60 20.72
CA ASP A 329 -18.85 -6.01 22.02
C ASP A 329 -17.32 -6.09 22.03
N LEU A 330 -16.67 -5.81 20.89
CA LEU A 330 -15.22 -5.92 20.77
C LEU A 330 -14.55 -4.61 21.18
N ALA A 331 -13.62 -4.69 22.13
CA ALA A 331 -12.91 -3.53 22.66
C ALA A 331 -11.39 -3.71 22.56
N TRP A 332 -10.67 -2.59 22.53
CA TRP A 332 -9.22 -2.54 22.71
C TRP A 332 -8.80 -3.35 23.96
N PRO A 333 -7.70 -4.14 23.93
CA PRO A 333 -6.67 -4.26 22.88
C PRO A 333 -6.92 -5.42 21.91
N ALA A 334 -8.17 -5.75 21.60
CA ALA A 334 -8.45 -6.68 20.52
C ALA A 334 -8.01 -6.14 19.16
N GLN A 335 -7.64 -7.04 18.26
CA GLN A 335 -7.29 -6.75 16.88
C GLN A 335 -8.37 -7.31 15.95
N ILE A 336 -8.56 -6.67 14.81
CA ILE A 336 -9.58 -7.02 13.82
C ILE A 336 -8.92 -7.33 12.48
N GLU A 337 -9.42 -8.38 11.84
CA GLU A 337 -9.12 -8.76 10.47
C GLU A 337 -10.25 -8.29 9.55
N LEU A 338 -9.89 -7.82 8.36
CA LEU A 338 -10.80 -7.55 7.26
C LEU A 338 -10.59 -8.60 6.18
N ARG A 339 -11.65 -9.33 5.85
CA ARG A 339 -11.72 -10.14 4.64
C ARG A 339 -12.37 -9.31 3.55
N SER A 340 -11.53 -8.76 2.67
CA SER A 340 -11.95 -7.87 1.60
C SER A 340 -12.22 -8.59 0.29
N GLY A 341 -11.89 -9.87 0.15
CA GLY A 341 -12.22 -10.64 -1.05
C GLY A 341 -11.55 -10.13 -2.33
N ARG A 342 -10.37 -9.47 -2.22
CA ARG A 342 -9.65 -8.77 -3.30
C ARG A 342 -10.39 -7.59 -3.93
N HIS A 343 -11.34 -6.98 -3.23
CA HIS A 343 -12.11 -5.84 -3.76
C HIS A 343 -11.45 -4.45 -3.55
N VAL A 344 -10.51 -4.33 -2.60
CA VAL A 344 -9.94 -3.03 -2.20
C VAL A 344 -8.41 -3.05 -2.23
N VAL A 345 -7.82 -1.93 -2.60
CA VAL A 345 -6.39 -1.64 -2.48
C VAL A 345 -6.19 -0.80 -1.22
N ARG A 346 -5.45 -1.35 -0.26
CA ARG A 346 -5.02 -0.70 1.00
C ARG A 346 -6.13 0.11 1.69
N PRO A 347 -7.04 -0.55 2.43
CA PRO A 347 -8.06 0.15 3.19
C PRO A 347 -7.44 0.93 4.36
N ARG A 348 -8.12 1.99 4.76
CA ARG A 348 -7.73 2.87 5.88
C ARG A 348 -8.73 2.78 7.00
N TYR A 349 -8.30 3.13 8.20
CA TYR A 349 -9.22 3.35 9.30
C TYR A 349 -8.99 4.71 9.92
N GLU A 350 -10.07 5.26 10.43
CA GLU A 350 -10.14 6.55 11.08
C GLU A 350 -10.65 6.32 12.50
N VAL A 351 -9.95 6.89 13.48
CA VAL A 351 -10.36 6.84 14.88
C VAL A 351 -10.67 8.24 15.34
N MET A 352 -11.90 8.45 15.79
CA MET A 352 -12.34 9.70 16.39
C MET A 352 -12.34 9.55 17.92
N SER A 353 -11.70 10.49 18.60
CA SER A 353 -11.64 10.54 20.06
C SER A 353 -11.43 11.96 20.54
N ALA A 354 -12.18 12.38 21.56
CA ALA A 354 -12.06 13.71 22.20
C ALA A 354 -12.01 14.91 21.21
N GLY A 355 -12.82 14.86 20.13
CA GLY A 355 -12.87 15.92 19.12
C GLY A 355 -11.68 15.96 18.16
N ARG A 356 -10.80 14.96 18.20
CA ARG A 356 -9.69 14.77 17.27
C ARG A 356 -9.86 13.49 16.48
N THR A 357 -9.23 13.48 15.32
CA THR A 357 -9.23 12.36 14.41
C THR A 357 -7.81 11.95 14.10
N ARG A 358 -7.57 10.63 14.07
CA ARG A 358 -6.36 10.05 13.51
C ARG A 358 -6.69 9.04 12.42
N ILE A 359 -5.86 8.96 11.39
CA ILE A 359 -6.01 8.01 10.30
C ILE A 359 -4.74 7.16 10.17
N ALA A 360 -4.94 5.86 10.00
CA ALA A 360 -3.91 4.89 9.68
C ALA A 360 -4.42 3.89 8.62
N HIS A 361 -3.59 2.95 8.20
CA HIS A 361 -3.95 1.95 7.19
C HIS A 361 -3.80 0.53 7.70
N LEU A 362 -4.56 -0.39 7.12
CA LEU A 362 -4.40 -1.81 7.38
C LEU A 362 -3.23 -2.37 6.56
N ASN A 363 -2.63 -3.47 7.02
CA ASN A 363 -1.60 -4.19 6.28
C ASN A 363 -2.11 -5.47 5.63
N VAL A 364 -1.51 -5.81 4.48
CA VAL A 364 -1.81 -7.04 3.75
C VAL A 364 -1.42 -8.24 4.61
N GLU A 365 -2.41 -9.07 4.92
CA GLU A 365 -2.16 -10.38 5.49
C GLU A 365 -1.77 -11.35 4.36
N ARG A 366 -0.70 -12.11 4.58
CA ARG A 366 -0.04 -12.93 3.55
C ARG A 366 -0.58 -14.37 3.59
N ALA A 367 -1.29 -14.75 2.55
CA ALA A 367 -1.74 -16.14 2.34
C ALA A 367 -0.61 -17.07 1.88
N ASP A 368 0.43 -16.50 1.26
CA ASP A 368 1.56 -17.21 0.65
C ASP A 368 2.69 -17.52 1.64
N LEU A 369 2.72 -16.81 2.78
CA LEU A 369 3.70 -17.07 3.84
C LEU A 369 3.25 -18.24 4.73
N ARG A 370 4.23 -19.10 5.07
CA ARG A 370 4.06 -20.27 5.93
C ARG A 370 5.09 -20.22 7.06
N PRO A 371 4.79 -20.81 8.23
CA PRO A 371 5.78 -21.07 9.25
C PRO A 371 7.04 -21.73 8.67
N ASP A 372 8.20 -21.18 9.02
CA ASP A 372 9.51 -21.63 8.59
C ASP A 372 10.34 -22.10 9.80
N PRO A 373 10.47 -23.42 10.01
CA PRO A 373 11.21 -23.95 11.16
C PRO A 373 12.71 -23.60 11.11
N GLY A 374 13.23 -23.18 9.95
CA GLY A 374 14.62 -22.73 9.85
C GLY A 374 14.88 -21.40 10.56
N ILE A 375 13.86 -20.56 10.82
CA ILE A 375 14.02 -19.28 11.52
C ILE A 375 14.41 -19.50 13.00
N ALA A 376 13.89 -20.55 13.64
CA ALA A 376 14.29 -20.90 15.01
C ALA A 376 15.73 -21.42 15.09
N ASN A 377 16.30 -21.87 13.96
CA ASN A 377 17.61 -22.51 13.86
C ASN A 377 18.64 -21.65 13.11
N LEU A 378 18.43 -20.33 13.05
CA LEU A 378 19.37 -19.42 12.41
C LEU A 378 20.73 -19.46 13.13
N PRO A 379 21.86 -19.49 12.41
CA PRO A 379 23.17 -19.53 13.03
C PRO A 379 23.45 -18.24 13.80
N GLU A 380 24.21 -18.33 14.90
CA GLU A 380 24.60 -17.20 15.74
C GLU A 380 25.25 -16.05 14.94
N SER A 381 25.92 -16.37 13.81
CA SER A 381 26.51 -15.39 12.90
C SER A 381 25.51 -14.47 12.20
N LEU A 382 24.23 -14.83 12.11
CA LEU A 382 23.16 -13.96 11.63
C LEU A 382 22.67 -13.00 12.74
N GLY A 383 23.15 -13.20 13.97
CA GLY A 383 22.80 -12.42 15.15
C GLY A 383 21.33 -12.57 15.50
N ARG A 384 20.63 -11.44 15.58
CA ARG A 384 19.24 -11.33 16.00
C ARG A 384 18.22 -11.60 14.88
N GLY A 385 18.68 -11.86 13.65
CA GLY A 385 17.79 -12.20 12.53
C GLY A 385 16.84 -11.06 12.17
N PHE A 386 15.53 -11.33 12.20
CA PHE A 386 14.49 -10.36 11.84
C PHE A 386 14.25 -9.36 12.95
N LEU A 387 14.29 -8.07 12.60
CA LEU A 387 14.04 -6.95 13.50
C LEU A 387 12.90 -6.10 12.97
N LEU A 388 11.94 -5.75 13.83
CA LEU A 388 10.99 -4.66 13.57
C LEU A 388 11.34 -3.47 14.48
N PRO A 389 12.11 -2.48 13.98
CA PRO A 389 12.46 -1.29 14.73
C PRO A 389 11.34 -0.24 14.71
N PHE A 390 11.11 0.43 15.83
CA PHE A 390 10.18 1.56 15.95
C PHE A 390 10.65 2.56 17.02
N PRO A 391 10.39 3.87 16.86
CA PRO A 391 10.94 4.88 17.76
C PRO A 391 10.31 4.79 19.14
N ILE A 392 11.08 5.20 20.15
CA ILE A 392 10.58 5.58 21.47
C ILE A 392 10.71 7.09 21.49
N LEU A 393 9.59 7.80 21.32
CA LEU A 393 9.56 9.26 21.45
C LEU A 393 9.80 9.67 22.90
N ASN A 394 10.10 10.95 23.15
CA ASN A 394 10.37 11.46 24.49
C ASN A 394 9.29 10.97 25.50
N PRO A 395 9.65 10.06 26.44
CA PRO A 395 8.68 9.42 27.33
C PRO A 395 7.97 10.40 28.27
N ALA A 396 8.54 11.59 28.50
CA ALA A 396 7.90 12.66 29.27
C ALA A 396 6.76 13.34 28.51
N ARG A 397 6.71 13.21 27.18
CA ARG A 397 5.69 13.82 26.31
C ARG A 397 4.77 12.79 25.66
N PHE A 398 5.25 11.57 25.44
CA PHE A 398 4.51 10.55 24.71
C PHE A 398 4.44 9.22 25.47
N HIS A 399 3.33 8.53 25.28
CA HIS A 399 3.25 7.08 25.42
C HIS A 399 3.60 6.43 24.08
N THR A 400 4.36 5.34 24.14
CA THR A 400 4.65 4.48 22.98
C THR A 400 4.10 3.10 23.28
N ILE A 401 2.98 2.77 22.64
CA ILE A 401 2.23 1.54 22.88
C ILE A 401 2.42 0.62 21.68
N VAL A 402 2.90 -0.60 21.92
CA VAL A 402 3.13 -1.60 20.87
C VAL A 402 2.18 -2.79 21.03
N GLN A 403 1.61 -3.21 19.91
CA GLN A 403 0.75 -4.38 19.77
C GLN A 403 1.28 -5.23 18.61
N PRO A 404 2.00 -6.34 18.87
CA PRO A 404 2.39 -7.27 17.83
C PRO A 404 1.18 -7.81 17.06
N VAL A 405 1.33 -8.02 15.76
CA VAL A 405 0.23 -8.42 14.88
C VAL A 405 0.63 -9.63 14.04
N PRO A 406 -0.12 -10.75 14.10
CA PRO A 406 0.07 -11.86 13.18
C PRO A 406 -0.31 -11.46 11.75
N MET A 407 0.57 -11.67 10.79
CA MET A 407 0.39 -11.14 9.42
C MET A 407 0.44 -12.20 8.31
N ALA A 408 0.50 -13.49 8.67
CA ALA A 408 0.23 -14.58 7.75
C ALA A 408 -1.00 -15.37 8.19
N GLU A 409 -1.80 -15.85 7.24
CA GLU A 409 -3.06 -16.58 7.53
C GLU A 409 -2.84 -17.87 8.32
N SER A 410 -1.64 -18.46 8.19
CA SER A 410 -1.27 -19.69 8.91
C SER A 410 -0.49 -19.46 10.20
N GLN A 411 -0.24 -18.21 10.60
CA GLN A 411 0.52 -17.90 11.80
C GLN A 411 -0.37 -18.06 13.04
N ALA A 412 -0.18 -19.15 13.78
CA ALA A 412 -0.94 -19.47 14.99
C ALA A 412 -0.35 -18.85 16.27
N THR A 413 0.96 -18.59 16.27
CA THR A 413 1.70 -18.06 17.43
C THR A 413 2.74 -17.03 17.04
N LEU A 414 3.14 -16.19 17.99
CA LEU A 414 4.17 -15.15 17.88
C LEU A 414 5.13 -15.22 19.08
N PRO A 415 6.27 -15.93 18.95
CA PRO A 415 7.31 -15.99 19.98
C PRO A 415 8.17 -14.73 19.97
N LEU A 416 7.96 -13.82 20.93
CA LEU A 416 8.49 -12.45 20.84
C LEU A 416 9.21 -11.95 22.09
N ARG A 417 10.16 -11.04 21.83
CA ARG A 417 10.80 -10.18 22.82
C ARG A 417 10.93 -8.76 22.28
N LEU A 418 10.94 -7.79 23.18
CA LEU A 418 11.32 -6.41 22.94
C LEU A 418 12.73 -6.12 23.49
N ASP A 419 13.56 -5.52 22.66
CA ASP A 419 14.84 -4.93 23.03
C ASP A 419 14.78 -3.41 22.83
N CYS A 420 15.12 -2.61 23.85
CA CYS A 420 15.05 -1.14 23.83
C CYS A 420 16.45 -0.53 23.87
N PHE A 421 16.71 0.44 23.01
CA PHE A 421 18.00 1.10 22.84
C PHE A 421 17.87 2.61 23.06
N ASP A 422 18.88 3.20 23.69
CA ASP A 422 19.02 4.66 23.69
C ASP A 422 19.51 5.19 22.33
N ARG A 423 19.56 6.52 22.19
CA ARG A 423 20.06 7.17 20.96
C ARG A 423 21.50 6.77 20.59
N ALA A 424 22.34 6.43 21.58
CA ALA A 424 23.73 6.03 21.37
C ALA A 424 23.89 4.53 21.01
N GLY A 425 22.78 3.78 21.01
CA GLY A 425 22.74 2.37 20.68
C GLY A 425 23.04 1.42 21.83
N ASN A 426 22.99 1.91 23.08
CA ASN A 426 23.10 1.04 24.24
C ASN A 426 21.77 0.38 24.54
N LEU A 427 21.78 -0.93 24.83
CA LEU A 427 20.60 -1.65 25.31
C LEU A 427 20.23 -1.13 26.71
N THR A 428 19.06 -0.53 26.85
CA THR A 428 18.56 0.07 28.09
C THR A 428 17.42 -0.71 28.73
N GLY A 429 16.75 -1.58 27.98
CA GLY A 429 15.66 -2.40 28.49
C GLY A 429 15.39 -3.61 27.64
N ARG A 430 14.83 -4.65 28.26
CA ARG A 430 14.42 -5.89 27.58
C ARG A 430 13.19 -6.47 28.25
N LYS A 431 12.21 -6.89 27.46
CA LYS A 431 11.02 -7.59 27.96
C LYS A 431 10.66 -8.76 27.05
N PHE A 432 10.68 -9.96 27.62
CA PHE A 432 10.14 -11.15 26.97
C PHE A 432 8.60 -11.05 26.97
N LEU A 433 7.98 -11.24 25.81
CA LEU A 433 6.53 -11.14 25.65
C LEU A 433 5.85 -12.50 25.69
N GLY A 434 6.61 -13.59 25.59
CA GLY A 434 6.08 -14.95 25.50
C GLY A 434 5.86 -15.40 24.06
N CYS A 435 5.34 -16.61 23.94
CA CYS A 435 4.76 -17.13 22.71
C CYS A 435 3.28 -16.74 22.67
N LEU A 436 2.98 -15.58 22.08
CA LEU A 436 1.64 -15.03 22.05
C LEU A 436 0.75 -15.87 21.11
N PRO A 437 -0.46 -16.29 21.50
CA PRO A 437 -1.41 -16.88 20.57
C PRO A 437 -1.90 -15.82 19.57
N ARG A 438 -2.39 -16.24 18.41
CA ARG A 438 -2.88 -15.34 17.35
C ARG A 438 -3.90 -14.31 17.84
N ASP A 439 -4.78 -14.69 18.77
CA ASP A 439 -5.86 -13.85 19.31
C ASP A 439 -5.49 -13.07 20.59
N HIS A 440 -4.19 -12.95 20.89
CA HIS A 440 -3.69 -12.29 22.10
C HIS A 440 -4.25 -10.86 22.29
N GLY A 441 -4.44 -10.48 23.56
CA GLY A 441 -4.88 -9.13 23.96
C GLY A 441 -3.74 -8.27 24.53
N LEU A 442 -2.56 -8.29 23.90
CA LEU A 442 -1.41 -7.53 24.39
C LEU A 442 -1.36 -6.14 23.75
N ALA A 443 -1.36 -5.10 24.58
CA ALA A 443 -0.90 -3.76 24.24
C ALA A 443 0.07 -3.28 25.32
N LEU A 444 1.35 -3.10 24.98
CA LEU A 444 2.38 -2.74 25.95
C LEU A 444 2.79 -1.28 25.77
N ASP A 445 2.59 -0.48 26.81
CA ASP A 445 3.21 0.84 26.93
C ASP A 445 4.66 0.72 27.41
N LEU A 446 5.60 1.22 26.61
CA LEU A 446 7.03 1.19 26.93
C LEU A 446 7.40 2.06 28.14
N ALA A 447 6.55 2.99 28.57
CA ALA A 447 6.75 3.72 29.81
C ALA A 447 6.86 2.78 31.03
N GLN A 448 6.22 1.60 30.97
CA GLN A 448 6.30 0.57 32.01
C GLN A 448 7.71 -0.03 32.17
N LEU A 449 8.59 0.17 31.19
CA LEU A 449 9.98 -0.31 31.23
C LEU A 449 10.96 0.74 31.76
N GLY A 450 10.52 2.00 31.96
CA GLY A 450 11.41 3.09 32.41
C GLY A 450 12.55 3.41 31.44
N VAL A 451 12.37 3.10 30.15
CA VAL A 451 13.39 3.30 29.11
C VAL A 451 13.41 4.75 28.60
N PRO A 452 14.58 5.28 28.22
CA PRO A 452 14.71 6.64 27.71
C PRO A 452 14.23 6.76 26.25
N GLU A 453 14.28 7.98 25.72
CA GLU A 453 14.10 8.21 24.28
C GLU A 453 15.17 7.48 23.45
N GLY A 454 14.76 6.93 22.31
CA GLY A 454 15.59 6.11 21.43
C GLY A 454 14.72 5.29 20.49
N HIS A 455 14.90 3.97 20.48
CA HIS A 455 14.03 3.06 19.74
C HIS A 455 13.91 1.70 20.40
N ALA A 456 12.88 0.94 20.03
CA ALA A 456 12.72 -0.45 20.39
C ALA A 456 12.72 -1.32 19.14
N GLU A 457 13.04 -2.60 19.32
CA GLU A 457 13.03 -3.61 18.28
C GLU A 457 12.25 -4.82 18.78
N LEU A 458 11.20 -5.20 18.04
CA LEU A 458 10.58 -6.51 18.18
C LEU A 458 11.44 -7.55 17.46
N VAL A 459 11.71 -8.64 18.15
CA VAL A 459 12.53 -9.77 17.66
C VAL A 459 11.88 -11.10 18.03
N TYR A 460 12.15 -12.14 17.24
CA TYR A 460 11.73 -13.49 17.60
C TYR A 460 12.51 -14.02 18.81
N ASP A 461 11.83 -14.69 19.73
CA ASP A 461 12.44 -15.34 20.91
C ASP A 461 11.73 -16.68 21.21
N PHE A 462 12.34 -17.77 20.75
CA PHE A 462 11.76 -19.12 20.74
C PHE A 462 11.96 -19.92 22.04
N ARG A 463 12.31 -19.27 23.16
CA ARG A 463 12.60 -19.99 24.42
C ARG A 463 11.42 -20.84 24.93
N ASP A 464 10.20 -20.44 24.59
CA ASP A 464 8.95 -21.16 24.91
C ASP A 464 8.36 -21.86 23.67
N GLY A 465 9.16 -22.12 22.64
CA GLY A 465 8.72 -22.65 21.35
C GLY A 465 7.99 -21.62 20.50
N GLY A 466 7.07 -22.08 19.66
CA GLY A 466 6.31 -21.26 18.72
C GLY A 466 6.83 -21.30 17.28
N GLU A 467 6.19 -20.51 16.42
CA GLU A 467 6.44 -20.48 14.98
C GLU A 467 6.82 -19.07 14.50
N ALA A 468 7.49 -18.99 13.36
CA ALA A 468 7.82 -17.73 12.72
C ALA A 468 7.77 -17.89 11.20
N ASP A 469 7.42 -16.82 10.50
CA ASP A 469 7.32 -16.76 9.04
C ASP A 469 8.25 -15.69 8.42
N GLY A 470 9.02 -14.99 9.26
CA GLY A 470 9.89 -13.89 8.85
C GLY A 470 9.18 -12.55 8.61
N TRP A 471 7.87 -12.47 8.86
CA TRP A 471 7.02 -11.31 8.58
C TRP A 471 6.44 -10.68 9.85
N LEU A 472 7.28 -10.54 10.88
CA LEU A 472 6.93 -9.91 12.15
C LEU A 472 6.41 -8.48 11.94
N HIS A 473 5.24 -8.17 12.50
CA HIS A 473 4.58 -6.86 12.41
C HIS A 473 4.06 -6.41 13.76
N ALA A 474 3.77 -5.12 13.85
CA ALA A 474 3.05 -4.53 14.98
C ALA A 474 2.26 -3.31 14.54
N LEU A 475 1.20 -3.01 15.29
CA LEU A 475 0.62 -1.68 15.40
C LEU A 475 1.37 -0.96 16.52
N VAL A 476 1.86 0.24 16.23
CA VAL A 476 2.50 1.11 17.21
C VAL A 476 1.68 2.40 17.30
N ARG A 477 1.18 2.69 18.50
CA ARG A 477 0.43 3.90 18.83
C ARG A 477 1.33 4.85 19.63
N PHE A 478 1.53 6.04 19.09
CA PHE A 478 2.17 7.16 19.77
C PHE A 478 1.06 8.07 20.28
N GLN A 479 0.97 8.26 21.58
CA GLN A 479 -0.05 9.11 22.19
C GLN A 479 0.62 10.24 22.97
N ALA A 480 0.30 11.49 22.64
CA ALA A 480 0.72 12.63 23.43
C ALA A 480 0.07 12.57 24.81
N ARG A 481 0.86 12.81 25.86
CA ARG A 481 0.38 12.90 27.25
C ARG A 481 -0.48 14.14 27.46
N ASP A 482 -0.21 15.18 26.69
CA ASP A 482 -0.97 16.41 26.61
C ASP A 482 -1.86 16.43 25.35
N GLY A 483 -3.05 17.04 25.46
CA GLY A 483 -3.95 17.29 24.31
C GLY A 483 -4.63 16.06 23.69
N GLY A 484 -4.25 14.83 24.06
CA GLY A 484 -4.93 13.60 23.60
C GLY A 484 -4.68 13.24 22.13
N HIS A 485 -3.72 13.87 21.45
CA HIS A 485 -3.37 13.50 20.07
C HIS A 485 -2.74 12.10 20.03
N ALA A 486 -3.05 11.32 18.99
CA ALA A 486 -2.34 10.08 18.73
C ALA A 486 -2.05 9.87 17.25
N ALA A 487 -0.98 9.16 16.96
CA ALA A 487 -0.61 8.66 15.64
C ALA A 487 -0.41 7.15 15.71
N GLU A 488 -0.87 6.44 14.70
CA GLU A 488 -0.74 4.98 14.60
C GLU A 488 0.01 4.63 13.32
N THR A 489 0.89 3.65 13.41
CA THR A 489 1.72 3.17 12.30
C THR A 489 1.86 1.66 12.39
N SER A 490 2.06 1.01 11.25
CA SER A 490 2.33 -0.43 11.19
C SER A 490 3.21 -0.76 10.00
N PHE A 491 4.25 -1.56 10.25
CA PHE A 491 5.23 -1.99 9.25
C PHE A 491 5.84 -3.35 9.63
N GLY A 492 6.56 -3.96 8.69
CA GLY A 492 7.16 -5.29 8.81
C GLY A 492 8.64 -5.33 9.17
N ALA A 493 9.04 -6.42 9.82
CA ALA A 493 10.43 -6.67 10.17
C ALA A 493 11.30 -6.92 8.95
N HIS A 494 12.61 -6.66 9.09
CA HIS A 494 13.63 -7.14 8.17
C HIS A 494 14.89 -7.63 8.86
N ILE A 495 15.73 -8.33 8.10
CA ILE A 495 17.14 -8.51 8.44
C ILE A 495 17.88 -7.24 8.02
N PHE A 496 18.55 -6.58 8.97
CA PHE A 496 19.24 -5.31 8.78
C PHE A 496 20.74 -5.43 9.01
N ASN A 497 21.53 -4.73 8.19
CA ASN A 497 22.96 -4.47 8.41
C ASN A 497 23.79 -5.71 8.80
N THR A 498 23.70 -6.74 7.96
CA THR A 498 24.56 -7.91 8.00
C THR A 498 24.86 -8.34 6.56
N VAL A 499 25.98 -9.03 6.34
CA VAL A 499 26.29 -9.66 5.05
C VAL A 499 25.57 -10.99 4.85
N MET A 500 25.06 -11.58 5.93
CA MET A 500 24.39 -12.87 5.90
C MET A 500 22.94 -12.68 5.45
N THR A 501 22.47 -13.55 4.56
CA THR A 501 21.10 -13.55 4.06
C THR A 501 20.38 -14.83 4.48
N TYR A 502 19.06 -14.77 4.58
CA TYR A 502 18.22 -15.95 4.82
C TYR A 502 17.11 -16.01 3.78
N ARG A 503 17.24 -16.97 2.85
CA ARG A 503 16.34 -17.13 1.69
C ARG A 503 16.16 -15.81 0.94
N GLY A 504 14.93 -15.53 0.50
CA GLY A 504 14.59 -14.36 -0.30
C GLY A 504 14.18 -13.13 0.51
N GLU A 505 14.05 -13.20 1.84
CA GLU A 505 13.24 -12.22 2.57
C GLU A 505 13.86 -11.59 3.84
N PRO A 506 13.44 -10.33 4.15
CA PRO A 506 12.42 -9.62 3.40
C PRO A 506 12.93 -8.66 2.34
N GLN A 507 12.70 -8.99 1.06
CA GLN A 507 12.93 -8.15 -0.10
C GLN A 507 11.64 -7.40 -0.46
N SER A 508 11.30 -6.40 0.34
CA SER A 508 10.37 -5.35 -0.09
C SER A 508 11.00 -4.36 -1.09
N TYR A 509 12.19 -4.65 -1.62
CA TYR A 509 13.00 -3.75 -2.44
C TYR A 509 13.55 -4.46 -3.68
N SER A 510 13.58 -3.74 -4.80
CA SER A 510 14.17 -4.21 -6.05
C SER A 510 15.69 -4.23 -5.97
N GLY A 511 16.30 -5.42 -5.95
CA GLY A 511 17.76 -5.61 -6.04
C GLY A 511 18.25 -6.81 -5.23
N PRO A 512 19.43 -7.38 -5.53
CA PRO A 512 19.94 -8.52 -4.79
C PRO A 512 20.25 -8.14 -3.33
N PRO A 513 19.96 -9.02 -2.36
CA PRO A 513 20.33 -8.81 -0.97
C PRO A 513 21.87 -8.82 -0.84
N PRO A 514 22.45 -8.21 0.21
CA PRO A 514 21.79 -7.68 1.42
C PRO A 514 21.31 -6.21 1.37
N GLY A 515 21.34 -5.52 0.22
CA GLY A 515 20.75 -4.17 0.09
C GLY A 515 21.19 -3.18 1.19
N LEU A 516 22.50 -2.95 1.34
CA LEU A 516 23.10 -2.27 2.50
C LEU A 516 23.25 -0.75 2.35
N THR A 517 22.34 -0.12 1.61
CA THR A 517 22.35 1.33 1.39
C THR A 517 20.99 1.92 1.67
N THR A 518 20.99 3.17 2.09
CA THR A 518 19.81 3.94 2.45
C THR A 518 19.56 5.02 1.43
N ARG A 519 18.29 5.16 1.04
CA ARG A 519 17.76 6.33 0.40
C ARG A 519 16.34 6.58 0.88
N LEU A 520 16.15 7.58 1.73
CA LEU A 520 14.85 7.94 2.29
C LEU A 520 14.47 9.37 1.88
N PHE A 521 13.17 9.65 1.89
CA PHE A 521 12.62 10.96 1.59
C PHE A 521 11.80 11.49 2.74
N LEU A 522 12.19 12.66 3.23
CA LEU A 522 11.49 13.40 4.26
C LEU A 522 10.85 14.65 3.64
N LYS A 523 9.52 14.77 3.74
CA LYS A 523 8.80 15.98 3.29
C LYS A 523 9.08 17.19 4.20
N GLY A 524 9.16 18.39 3.64
CA GLY A 524 9.49 19.65 4.34
C GLY A 524 8.36 20.29 5.15
N GLY A 525 7.38 19.51 5.59
CA GLY A 525 6.28 19.96 6.47
C GLY A 525 5.11 20.62 5.73
N ASN A 526 5.36 21.16 4.54
CA ASN A 526 4.34 21.67 3.62
C ASN A 526 3.40 22.72 4.26
N GLY A 527 3.91 23.54 5.18
CA GLY A 527 3.09 24.53 5.91
C GLY A 527 2.15 23.96 6.97
N LEU A 528 2.22 22.66 7.28
CA LEU A 528 1.43 22.03 8.35
C LEU A 528 2.11 22.12 9.74
N GLY A 529 3.37 22.56 9.80
CA GLY A 529 4.17 22.61 11.01
C GLY A 529 5.63 22.22 10.74
N HIS A 530 6.36 21.90 11.81
CA HIS A 530 7.75 21.47 11.72
C HIS A 530 7.83 20.00 11.31
N ALA A 531 8.38 19.73 10.13
CA ALA A 531 8.74 18.37 9.74
C ALA A 531 9.82 17.79 10.65
N PHE A 532 9.78 16.48 10.83
CA PHE A 532 10.83 15.72 11.51
C PHE A 532 10.93 14.30 10.98
N CYS A 533 12.06 13.65 11.22
CA CYS A 533 12.14 12.19 11.16
C CYS A 533 12.97 11.61 12.30
N CYS A 534 12.62 10.40 12.74
CA CYS A 534 13.47 9.53 13.52
C CYS A 534 14.16 8.55 12.58
N LEU A 535 15.49 8.62 12.52
CA LEU A 535 16.32 7.68 11.79
C LEU A 535 16.89 6.65 12.77
N ILE A 536 16.65 5.38 12.50
CA ILE A 536 17.11 4.25 13.28
C ILE A 536 18.15 3.51 12.46
N TYR A 537 19.25 3.11 13.09
CA TYR A 537 20.27 2.25 12.51
C TYR A 537 20.14 0.83 13.12
N PRO A 538 19.12 0.04 12.73
CA PRO A 538 18.92 -1.30 13.26
C PRO A 538 20.02 -2.24 12.76
N ALA A 539 20.47 -3.18 13.58
CA ALA A 539 21.49 -4.13 13.16
C ALA A 539 21.20 -5.55 13.67
N SER A 540 21.00 -6.48 12.74
CA SER A 540 20.79 -7.90 13.06
C SER A 540 22.07 -8.52 13.63
N ALA A 541 23.23 -8.14 13.11
CA ALA A 541 24.54 -8.55 13.61
C ALA A 541 25.48 -7.35 13.76
N ALA A 542 26.68 -7.57 14.30
CA ALA A 542 27.70 -6.53 14.37
C ALA A 542 28.01 -5.98 12.96
N TRP A 543 27.88 -4.66 12.80
CA TRP A 543 28.17 -3.94 11.56
C TRP A 543 29.16 -2.79 11.80
N ARG A 544 29.15 -1.77 10.95
CA ARG A 544 29.98 -0.57 11.12
C ARG A 544 29.56 0.20 12.37
N PRO A 545 30.48 0.67 13.22
CA PRO A 545 30.12 1.35 14.47
C PRO A 545 29.25 2.59 14.29
N GLN A 546 29.39 3.30 13.16
CA GLN A 546 28.65 4.51 12.84
C GLN A 546 28.20 4.51 11.38
N SER A 547 27.06 5.17 11.12
CA SER A 547 26.57 5.51 9.79
C SER A 547 27.40 6.65 9.16
N ARG A 548 27.26 6.85 7.85
CA ARG A 548 27.81 7.99 7.11
C ARG A 548 26.69 8.64 6.31
N THR A 549 25.79 9.29 7.03
CA THR A 549 24.51 9.73 6.49
C THR A 549 24.63 11.18 5.99
N VAL A 550 24.19 11.40 4.76
CA VAL A 550 24.11 12.73 4.14
C VAL A 550 22.64 13.11 4.00
N LEU A 551 22.31 14.31 4.48
CA LEU A 551 20.99 14.91 4.36
C LEU A 551 21.10 16.13 3.43
N THR A 552 20.37 16.11 2.33
CA THR A 552 20.36 17.22 1.36
C THR A 552 18.96 17.79 1.27
N LEU A 553 18.80 19.05 1.64
CA LEU A 553 17.57 19.83 1.47
C LEU A 553 17.44 20.25 0.00
N HIS A 554 16.28 20.02 -0.58
CA HIS A 554 15.92 20.41 -1.94
C HIS A 554 14.69 21.30 -1.93
N ASP A 555 14.57 22.19 -2.91
CA ASP A 555 13.29 22.82 -3.24
C ASP A 555 12.37 21.86 -4.00
N GLN A 556 11.15 22.31 -4.25
CA GLN A 556 10.12 21.53 -4.96
C GLN A 556 10.53 21.06 -6.36
N THR A 557 11.48 21.73 -7.03
CA THR A 557 11.93 21.37 -8.38
C THR A 557 13.09 20.37 -8.37
N GLY A 558 13.56 19.97 -7.19
CA GLY A 558 14.67 19.04 -7.04
C GLY A 558 16.04 19.71 -7.01
N ARG A 559 16.12 21.05 -6.92
CA ARG A 559 17.41 21.74 -6.77
C ARG A 559 17.85 21.69 -5.31
N ALA A 560 19.08 21.24 -5.09
CA ALA A 560 19.70 21.22 -3.76
C ALA A 560 19.93 22.65 -3.24
N ILE A 561 19.55 22.88 -1.99
CA ILE A 561 19.70 24.15 -1.26
C ILE A 561 20.84 24.07 -0.25
N ALA A 562 20.85 22.99 0.55
CA ALA A 562 21.81 22.81 1.63
C ALA A 562 22.10 21.32 1.85
N GLU A 563 23.28 21.03 2.37
CA GLU A 563 23.71 19.68 2.75
C GLU A 563 24.19 19.69 4.21
N SER A 564 23.89 18.61 4.92
CA SER A 564 24.42 18.34 6.24
C SER A 564 24.76 16.85 6.39
N ARG A 565 25.59 16.54 7.38
CA ARG A 565 26.03 15.17 7.68
C ARG A 565 25.61 14.77 9.08
N LEU A 566 25.30 13.50 9.22
CA LEU A 566 24.89 12.89 10.48
C LEU A 566 25.56 11.52 10.63
N GLU A 567 26.06 11.24 11.82
CA GLU A 567 26.55 9.93 12.21
C GLU A 567 25.61 9.36 13.26
N ILE A 568 25.12 8.15 13.02
CA ILE A 568 24.26 7.40 13.94
C ILE A 568 25.05 6.17 14.39
N ALA A 569 25.10 5.91 15.69
CA ALA A 569 25.74 4.70 16.21
C ALA A 569 24.97 3.44 15.74
N CYS A 570 25.69 2.33 15.53
CA CYS A 570 25.07 1.03 15.26
C CYS A 570 24.12 0.64 16.39
N SER A 571 22.90 0.21 16.05
CA SER A 571 21.81 -0.03 17.00
C SER A 571 21.35 1.23 17.74
N GLY A 572 21.72 2.44 17.28
CA GLY A 572 21.26 3.73 17.80
C GLY A 572 20.24 4.40 16.89
N SER A 573 19.87 5.63 17.26
CA SER A 573 18.88 6.42 16.53
C SER A 573 19.11 7.93 16.69
N ALA A 574 18.59 8.71 15.74
CA ALA A 574 18.71 10.16 15.73
C ALA A 574 17.39 10.82 15.32
N MET A 575 17.02 11.87 16.05
CA MET A 575 15.92 12.75 15.66
C MET A 575 16.45 13.88 14.79
N VAL A 576 15.85 14.06 13.62
CA VAL A 576 16.23 15.06 12.62
C VAL A 576 15.09 16.07 12.48
N TRP A 577 15.42 17.34 12.67
CA TRP A 577 14.51 18.47 12.46
C TRP A 577 15.12 19.38 11.38
N PRO A 578 14.59 19.41 10.15
CA PRO A 578 15.18 20.19 9.06
C PRO A 578 15.40 21.68 9.39
N HIS A 579 14.46 22.30 10.13
CA HIS A 579 14.58 23.69 10.54
C HIS A 579 15.72 23.96 11.55
N LEU A 580 16.07 22.98 12.39
CA LEU A 580 17.24 23.06 13.28
C LEU A 580 18.53 22.72 12.54
N LEU A 581 18.47 21.78 11.59
CA LEU A 581 19.64 21.27 10.88
C LEU A 581 20.17 22.23 9.81
N PHE A 582 19.27 22.83 9.02
CA PHE A 582 19.60 23.71 7.90
C PHE A 582 19.34 25.19 8.20
N GLY A 583 18.60 25.49 9.27
CA GLY A 583 18.15 26.84 9.62
C GLY A 583 16.85 27.25 8.91
N ALA A 584 16.12 28.20 9.52
CA ALA A 584 14.82 28.67 9.04
C ALA A 584 14.88 29.22 7.60
N THR A 585 15.89 30.03 7.28
CA THR A 585 16.05 30.63 5.94
C THR A 585 16.18 29.59 4.83
N ALA A 586 16.92 28.50 5.06
CA ALA A 586 17.07 27.44 4.07
C ALA A 586 15.75 26.67 3.87
N VAL A 587 15.01 26.41 4.94
CA VAL A 587 13.69 25.76 4.88
C VAL A 587 12.65 26.66 4.19
N GLU A 588 12.65 27.96 4.48
CA GLU A 588 11.81 28.94 3.78
C GLU A 588 12.14 29.01 2.29
N GLN A 589 13.43 28.99 1.92
CA GLN A 589 13.88 28.95 0.53
C GLN A 589 13.43 27.66 -0.19
N ALA A 590 13.39 26.53 0.51
CA ALA A 590 12.89 25.27 -0.05
C ALA A 590 11.40 25.34 -0.39
N GLY A 591 10.65 26.16 0.36
CA GLY A 591 9.24 26.45 0.11
C GLY A 591 8.32 25.26 0.37
N VAL A 592 7.04 25.46 0.05
CA VAL A 592 6.03 24.38 0.09
C VAL A 592 6.40 23.34 -0.97
N GLY A 593 6.53 22.07 -0.58
CA GLY A 593 7.04 21.01 -1.46
C GLY A 593 8.55 20.78 -1.36
N GLY A 594 9.28 21.60 -0.60
CA GLY A 594 10.66 21.31 -0.23
C GLY A 594 10.78 19.96 0.49
N TYR A 595 11.91 19.29 0.35
CA TYR A 595 12.12 17.96 0.92
C TYR A 595 13.58 17.68 1.23
N VAL A 596 13.84 16.71 2.11
CA VAL A 596 15.18 16.24 2.46
C VAL A 596 15.39 14.84 1.89
N MET A 597 16.42 14.70 1.06
CA MET A 597 16.92 13.41 0.60
C MET A 597 17.95 12.92 1.61
N ILE A 598 17.73 11.73 2.16
CA ILE A 598 18.60 11.12 3.17
C ILE A 598 19.30 9.94 2.52
N ARG A 599 20.63 9.95 2.49
CA ARG A 599 21.43 8.92 1.82
C ARG A 599 22.51 8.38 2.75
N ASP A 600 22.66 7.06 2.76
CA ASP A 600 23.78 6.37 3.39
C ASP A 600 24.24 5.23 2.51
N THR A 601 25.54 5.13 2.24
CA THR A 601 26.11 4.06 1.41
C THR A 601 26.82 2.98 2.21
N THR A 602 26.77 3.08 3.53
CA THR A 602 27.50 2.22 4.47
C THR A 602 26.59 1.32 5.29
N CYS A 603 25.34 1.73 5.47
CA CYS A 603 24.31 0.98 6.18
C CYS A 603 22.91 1.25 5.63
N ARG A 604 21.98 0.38 6.00
CA ARG A 604 20.53 0.53 5.84
C ARG A 604 19.95 1.16 7.11
N LEU A 605 19.36 2.34 6.98
CA LEU A 605 18.59 3.00 8.02
C LEU A 605 17.10 2.69 7.82
N PHE A 606 16.38 2.71 8.93
CA PHE A 606 14.93 2.70 8.95
C PHE A 606 14.43 4.05 9.46
N GLY A 607 13.36 4.58 8.88
CA GLY A 607 12.91 5.93 9.15
C GLY A 607 11.44 5.99 9.55
N TYR A 608 11.12 6.92 10.45
CA TYR A 608 9.76 7.38 10.72
C TYR A 608 9.74 8.88 10.54
N HIS A 609 8.68 9.44 9.96
CA HIS A 609 8.56 10.89 9.78
C HIS A 609 7.14 11.37 9.99
N GLY A 610 7.05 12.68 10.18
CA GLY A 610 5.78 13.36 10.33
C GLY A 610 5.98 14.85 10.50
N VAL A 611 4.95 15.48 11.04
CA VAL A 611 4.90 16.91 11.30
C VAL A 611 4.47 17.12 12.74
N MET A 612 5.09 18.08 13.42
CA MET A 612 4.68 18.52 14.75
C MET A 612 4.39 20.01 14.73
N ARG A 613 3.26 20.40 15.32
CA ARG A 613 2.83 21.78 15.52
C ARG A 613 3.17 22.24 16.93
N ASP A 614 3.29 23.54 17.10
CA ASP A 614 3.56 24.15 18.41
C ASP A 614 2.40 23.96 19.41
N ASP A 615 1.19 23.75 18.90
CA ASP A 615 -0.01 23.42 19.69
C ASP A 615 -0.06 21.95 20.16
N GLY A 616 0.98 21.17 19.88
CA GLY A 616 1.10 19.76 20.26
C GLY A 616 0.46 18.77 19.27
N GLY A 617 -0.26 19.24 18.24
CA GLY A 617 -0.74 18.37 17.17
C GLY A 617 0.41 17.74 16.40
N PHE A 618 0.35 16.44 16.13
CA PHE A 618 1.43 15.76 15.41
C PHE A 618 0.95 14.62 14.52
N SER A 619 1.74 14.28 13.51
CA SER A 619 1.61 13.05 12.75
C SER A 619 2.90 12.25 12.81
N LEU A 620 2.81 10.93 12.65
CA LEU A 620 3.98 10.06 12.57
C LEU A 620 3.63 8.76 11.85
N ASP A 621 4.44 8.38 10.87
CA ASP A 621 4.37 7.07 10.22
C ASP A 621 5.76 6.68 9.69
N HIS A 622 5.93 5.42 9.30
CA HIS A 622 7.16 4.90 8.72
C HIS A 622 7.52 5.58 7.38
N MET A 623 8.79 5.51 6.98
CA MET A 623 9.30 6.05 5.72
C MET A 623 9.53 4.95 4.70
N PHE A 624 9.22 5.21 3.42
CA PHE A 624 9.69 4.36 2.34
C PHE A 624 11.11 4.72 1.89
N GLY A 625 11.84 3.67 1.51
CA GLY A 625 13.04 3.80 0.69
C GLY A 625 12.71 3.96 -0.79
N PHE A 626 13.51 4.73 -1.53
CA PHE A 626 13.38 4.93 -2.98
C PHE A 626 14.49 4.25 -3.79
#